data_AF-A0A562QDL8-F1
#
_entry.id   AF-A0A562QDL8-F1
#
_cell.length_a   1.000
_cell.length_b   1.000
_cell.length_c   1.000
_cell.angle_alpha   90.00
_cell.angle_beta   90.00
_cell.angle_gamma   90.00
#
_symmetry.space_group_name_H-M   'P 1'
#
loop_
_entity.id
_entity.type
_entity.pdbx_description
1 polymer ?
#
loop_
_entity_poly.entity_id
_entity_poly.type
_entity_poly.pdbx_seq_one_letter_code
_entity_poly.pdbx_strand_id
1 'polypeptide(L)' 'MGKEQLLLREIERYRHLLNQRSKNTPLPSEKMVNYSRQLDALLNEYEALINRTAEPKNKPVK' A
#
# COMPACT_ATOMS: atom_id res chain seq x y z
N MET A 1 -14.82 -2.26 -10.37
CA MET A 1 -13.39 -2.48 -10.07
C MET A 1 -13.31 -3.16 -8.71
N GLY A 2 -12.45 -4.18 -8.57
CA GLY A 2 -12.25 -4.85 -7.28
C GLY A 2 -11.45 -3.97 -6.32
N LYS A 3 -11.66 -4.15 -5.01
CA LYS A 3 -10.92 -3.42 -3.96
C LYS A 3 -9.40 -3.56 -4.13
N GLU A 4 -8.93 -4.72 -4.55
CA GLU A 4 -7.53 -5.01 -4.87
C GLU A 4 -6.96 -4.09 -5.97
N GLN A 5 -7.67 -3.95 -7.09
CA GLN A 5 -7.25 -3.10 -8.20
C GLN A 5 -7.22 -1.62 -7.83
N LEU A 6 -8.10 -1.19 -6.92
CA LEU A 6 -8.09 0.17 -6.39
C LEU A 6 -6.86 0.41 -5.51
N LEU A 7 -6.53 -0.52 -4.62
CA LEU A 7 -5.33 -0.43 -3.78
C LEU A 7 -4.06 -0.42 -4.62
N LEU A 8 -3.94 -1.29 -5.62
CA LEU A 8 -2.79 -1.31 -6.53
C LEU A 8 -2.62 0.01 -7.30
N ARG A 9 -3.71 0.59 -7.78
CA ARG A 9 -3.67 1.91 -8.46
C ARG A 9 -3.17 3.01 -7.53
N GLU A 10 -3.67 3.04 -6.29
CA GLU A 10 -3.26 4.04 -5.32
C GLU A 10 -1.80 3.84 -4.88
N ILE A 11 -1.36 2.60 -4.65
CA ILE A 11 0.05 2.27 -4.37
C ILE A 11 0.96 2.82 -5.46
N GLU A 12 0.66 2.52 -6.73
CA GLU A 12 1.46 3.02 -7.86
C GLU A 12 1.42 4.55 -7.97
N ARG A 13 0.28 5.18 -7.66
CA ARG A 13 0.17 6.64 -7.63
C ARG A 13 1.11 7.25 -6.59
N TYR A 14 1.15 6.73 -5.36
CA TYR A 14 2.05 7.24 -4.32
C TYR A 14 3.52 6.91 -4.60
N ARG A 15 3.83 5.73 -5.15
CA ARG A 15 5.19 5.40 -5.61
C ARG A 15 5.69 6.39 -6.66
N HIS A 16 4.84 6.71 -7.64
CA HIS A 16 5.17 7.68 -8.67
C HIS A 16 5.37 9.09 -8.10
N LEU A 17 4.48 9.53 -7.21
CA LEU A 17 4.58 10.82 -6.54
C LEU A 17 5.87 10.95 -5.73
N LEU A 18 6.21 9.95 -4.91
CA LEU A 18 7.46 9.92 -4.15
C LEU A 18 8.68 10.03 -5.06
N ASN A 19 8.72 9.22 -6.13
CA ASN A 19 9.84 9.22 -7.08
C ASN A 19 9.98 10.53 -7.87
N GLN A 20 8.86 11.19 -8.21
CA GLN A 20 8.93 12.49 -8.86
C GLN A 20 9.33 13.61 -7.89
N ARG A 21 8.77 13.60 -6.68
CA ARG A 21 8.95 14.67 -5.71
C ARG A 21 10.31 14.60 -5.02
N SER A 22 10.88 13.41 -4.81
CA SER A 22 12.21 13.22 -4.22
C SER A 22 13.33 13.88 -5.04
N LYS A 23 13.12 14.10 -6.34
CA LYS A 23 14.07 14.80 -7.21
C LYS A 23 14.28 16.26 -6.82
N ASN A 24 13.23 16.90 -6.29
CA ASN A 24 13.20 18.35 -6.05
C ASN A 24 12.86 18.69 -4.59
N THR A 25 12.57 17.69 -3.76
CA THR A 25 12.17 17.86 -2.36
C THR A 25 13.03 16.97 -1.48
N PRO A 26 13.66 17.50 -0.42
CA PRO A 26 14.39 16.69 0.53
C PRO A 26 13.51 15.57 1.09
N LEU A 27 14.06 14.36 1.15
CA LEU A 27 13.39 13.19 1.75
C LEU A 27 12.85 13.42 3.18
N PRO A 28 13.54 14.15 4.08
CA PRO A 28 13.00 14.40 5.42
C PRO A 28 11.91 15.49 5.45
N SER A 29 11.53 16.07 4.32
CA SER A 29 10.43 17.04 4.31
C SER A 29 9.12 16.38 4.75
N GLU A 30 8.31 17.13 5.46
CA GLU A 30 7.01 16.67 5.98
C GLU A 30 6.12 16.08 4.87
N LYS A 31 6.14 16.68 3.67
CA LYS A 31 5.39 16.18 2.51
C LYS A 31 5.86 14.79 2.09
N MET A 32 7.17 14.56 2.02
CA MET A 32 7.73 13.25 1.65
C MET A 32 7.46 12.19 2.72
N VAL A 33 7.56 12.56 4.01
CA VAL A 33 7.18 11.70 5.12
C VAL A 33 5.69 11.32 5.06
N ASN A 34 4.82 12.28 4.77
CA ASN A 34 3.38 12.03 4.64
C ASN A 34 3.05 11.12 3.44
N TYR A 35 3.73 11.28 2.31
CA TYR A 35 3.57 10.37 1.18
C TYR A 35 4.06 8.95 1.50
N SER A 36 5.17 8.81 2.23
CA SER A 36 5.66 7.50 2.68
C SER A 36 4.65 6.82 3.59
N ARG A 37 4.13 7.52 4.60
CA ARG A 37 3.12 6.96 5.52
C ARG A 37 1.86 6.50 4.81
N GLN A 38 1.40 7.25 3.81
CA GLN A 38 0.22 6.87 3.02
C GLN A 38 0.49 5.66 2.14
N LEU A 39 1.68 5.56 1.55
CA LEU A 39 2.10 4.37 0.82
C LEU A 39 2.15 3.13 1.73
N ASP A 40 2.75 3.25 2.92
CA ASP A 40 2.81 2.16 3.90
C ASP A 40 1.42 1.70 4.33
N ALA A 41 0.48 2.63 4.58
CA ALA A 41 -0.90 2.30 4.91
C ALA A 41 -1.60 1.50 3.80
N LEU A 42 -1.41 1.90 2.53
CA LEU A 42 -1.99 1.21 1.38
C LEU A 42 -1.38 -0.18 1.17
N LEU A 43 -0.08 -0.32 1.36
CA LEU A 43 0.61 -1.63 1.30
C LEU A 43 0.10 -2.57 2.38
N ASN A 44 -0.04 -2.09 3.62
CA ASN A 44 -0.61 -2.88 4.71
C ASN A 44 -2.06 -3.30 4.43
N GLU A 45 -2.88 -2.41 3.85
CA GLU A 45 -4.26 -2.75 3.49
C GLU A 45 -4.31 -3.78 2.35
N TYR A 46 -3.42 -3.67 1.37
CA TYR A 46 -3.28 -4.64 0.30
C TYR A 46 -2.83 -6.01 0.82
N GLU A 47 -1.81 -6.06 1.67
CA GLU A 47 -1.36 -7.30 2.30
C GLU A 47 -2.47 -7.94 3.13
N ALA A 48 -3.21 -7.15 3.92
CA ALA A 48 -4.36 -7.65 4.68
C ALA A 48 -5.45 -8.21 3.77
N LEU A 49 -5.69 -7.59 2.60
CA LEU A 49 -6.66 -8.06 1.62
C LEU A 49 -6.22 -9.39 1.01
N ILE A 50 -4.96 -9.49 0.55
CA ILE A 50 -4.39 -10.70 -0.05
C ILE A 50 -4.36 -11.84 0.98
N ASN A 51 -3.95 -11.57 2.22
CA ASN A 51 -3.90 -12.56 3.29
C ASN A 51 -5.28 -13.09 3.68
N ARG A 52 -6.34 -12.25 3.64
CA ARG A 52 -7.73 -12.69 3.84
C ARG A 52 -8.23 -13.56 2.69
N THR A 53 -7.83 -13.27 1.46
CA THR A 53 -8.19 -14.10 0.30
C THR A 53 -7.36 -15.38 0.20
N ALA A 54 -6.21 -15.45 0.88
CA ALA A 54 -5.31 -16.59 0.93
C ALA A 54 -5.61 -17.59 2.08
N GLU A 55 -6.73 -17.45 2.80
CA GLU A 55 -7.21 -18.48 3.73
C GLU A 55 -8.01 -19.56 2.99
N PRO A 56 -7.46 -20.78 2.83
CA PRO A 56 -8.26 -21.99 2.86
C PRO A 56 -7.88 -22.82 4.09
N LYS A 57 -8.63 -22.70 5.18
CA LYS A 57 -8.55 -23.62 6.33
C LYS A 57 -9.96 -23.75 6.92
N ASN A 58 -10.77 -24.79 6.70
CA ASN A 58 -10.43 -26.21 6.84
C ASN A 58 -9.37 -26.43 7.93
N LYS A 59 -9.76 -26.23 9.18
CA LYS A 59 -9.23 -27.01 10.29
C LYS A 59 -10.32 -27.99 10.75
N PRO A 60 -10.05 -29.31 10.73
CA PRO A 60 -10.99 -30.29 11.22
C PRO A 60 -11.10 -30.20 12.74
N VAL A 61 -12.30 -30.53 13.20
CA VAL A 61 -12.70 -30.78 14.58
C VAL A 61 -11.66 -31.66 15.30
N LYS A 62 -11.17 -31.20 16.46
CA LYS A 62 -10.77 -32.04 17.59
C LYS A 62 -11.18 -31.36 18.88
#